data_AF-A0A2P4SFX4-F1
#
_entry.id   AF-A0A2P4SFX4-F1
#
_cell.length_a   1.000
_cell.length_b   1.000
_cell.length_c   1.000
_cell.angle_alpha   90.00
_cell.angle_beta   90.00
_cell.angle_gamma   90.00
#
_symmetry.space_group_name_H-M   'P 1'
#
loop_
_entity.id
_entity.type
_entity.pdbx_description
1 polymer ?
#
loop_
_entity_poly.entity_id
_entity_poly.type
_entity_poly.pdbx_seq_one_letter_code
_entity_poly.pdbx_strand_id
1 'polypeptide(L)'
;VKDDDDDNNLELNVLATTFTEAFDTYVVLKVQDLKGTTIDRRGSEPCWEQDFMFEIGADEKGFTVELWKKGLLWDSILGVLWIPLSSVEHATGEGPGAWWTLHSKVIKNGIEIQGTRTPTSHELLLDVYFAVP
;
A
#
# COMPACT_ATOMS: atom_id res chain seq x y z
N VAL A 1 10.36 31.20 5.90
CA VAL A 1 10.70 29.77 6.04
C VAL A 1 9.39 29.08 5.83
N LYS A 2 9.16 28.53 4.63
CA LYS A 2 8.07 27.56 4.47
C LYS A 2 8.56 26.35 5.27
N ASP A 3 7.73 25.83 6.16
CA ASP A 3 8.07 24.60 6.87
C ASP A 3 8.23 23.51 5.81
N ASP A 4 9.47 23.09 5.56
CA ASP A 4 9.82 21.99 4.64
C ASP A 4 9.34 20.62 5.18
N ASP A 5 8.58 20.59 6.29
CA ASP A 5 8.07 19.39 6.95
C ASP A 5 6.83 18.80 6.25
N ASP A 6 5.96 19.63 5.64
CA ASP A 6 4.70 19.12 5.07
C ASP A 6 4.89 18.34 3.75
N ASP A 7 5.96 18.61 2.99
CA ASP A 7 6.25 17.92 1.72
C ASP A 7 6.62 16.43 1.93
N ASN A 8 6.82 15.98 3.17
CA ASN A 8 7.19 14.61 3.52
C ASN A 8 6.01 13.75 4.00
N ASN A 9 4.79 14.29 4.02
CA ASN A 9 3.60 13.56 4.46
C ASN A 9 3.03 12.72 3.31
N LEU A 10 3.29 11.41 3.35
CA LEU A 10 2.70 10.45 2.42
C LEU A 10 1.30 10.07 2.91
N GLU A 11 0.30 10.41 2.12
CA GLU A 11 -1.08 9.98 2.32
C GLU A 11 -1.41 8.80 1.41
N LEU A 12 -2.13 7.82 1.96
CA LEU A 12 -2.55 6.64 1.23
C LEU A 12 -3.93 6.18 1.69
N ASN A 13 -4.87 6.12 0.74
CA ASN A 13 -6.20 5.55 0.94
C ASN A 13 -6.27 4.15 0.31
N VAL A 14 -6.54 3.15 1.15
CA VAL A 14 -6.81 1.79 0.68
C VAL A 14 -8.30 1.67 0.36
N LEU A 15 -8.64 1.61 -0.93
CA LEU A 15 -10.02 1.68 -1.38
C LEU A 15 -10.63 0.26 -1.47
N ALA A 16 -10.20 -0.55 -2.44
CA ALA A 16 -10.86 -1.83 -2.72
C ALA A 16 -9.98 -2.87 -3.42
N THR A 17 -10.45 -4.12 -3.45
CA THR A 17 -9.97 -5.18 -4.36
C THR A 17 -11.15 -6.03 -4.83
N THR A 18 -10.90 -6.93 -5.79
CA THR A 18 -11.88 -7.89 -6.29
C THR A 18 -11.31 -9.31 -6.33
N PHE A 19 -12.15 -10.29 -6.03
CA PHE A 19 -11.84 -11.71 -5.95
C PHE A 19 -12.95 -12.55 -6.55
N THR A 20 -12.62 -13.78 -6.95
CA THR A 20 -13.61 -14.76 -7.42
C THR A 20 -14.41 -15.41 -6.29
N GLU A 21 -13.88 -15.42 -5.06
CA GLU A 21 -14.49 -16.02 -3.88
C GLU A 21 -14.45 -15.05 -2.69
N ALA A 22 -15.37 -15.21 -1.74
CA ALA A 22 -15.43 -14.37 -0.55
C ALA A 22 -14.61 -14.94 0.62
N PHE A 23 -13.68 -14.14 1.14
CA PHE A 23 -12.91 -14.45 2.34
C PHE A 23 -12.56 -13.16 3.10
N ASP A 24 -12.06 -13.32 4.33
CA ASP A 24 -11.62 -12.19 5.16
C ASP A 24 -10.24 -11.73 4.69
N THR A 25 -10.08 -10.43 4.48
CA THR A 25 -8.85 -9.82 3.99
C THR A 25 -8.52 -8.53 4.71
N TYR A 26 -7.24 -8.19 4.72
CA TYR A 26 -6.74 -6.90 5.19
C TYR A 26 -5.49 -6.51 4.41
N VAL A 27 -5.18 -5.22 4.42
CA VAL A 27 -4.01 -4.65 3.77
C VAL A 27 -3.04 -4.16 4.83
N VAL A 28 -1.75 -4.43 4.61
CA VAL A 28 -0.66 -3.95 5.45
C VAL A 28 0.23 -3.02 4.64
N LEU A 29 0.46 -1.82 5.16
CA LEU A 29 1.38 -0.84 4.63
C LEU A 29 2.65 -0.86 5.47
N LYS A 30 3.82 -0.88 4.84
CA LYS A 30 5.12 -0.78 5.54
C LYS A 30 5.98 0.25 4.85
N VAL A 31 6.33 1.29 5.60
CA VAL A 31 7.22 2.37 5.19
C VAL A 31 8.24 2.54 6.31
N GLN A 32 9.54 2.45 6.03
CA GLN A 32 10.57 2.44 7.08
C GLN A 32 10.27 1.41 8.20
N ASP A 33 10.28 1.86 9.46
CA ASP A 33 9.89 1.11 10.66
C ASP A 33 8.40 1.30 11.03
N LEU A 34 7.66 2.06 10.23
CA LEU A 34 6.22 2.30 10.42
C LEU A 34 5.39 1.24 9.72
N LYS A 35 4.23 0.93 10.32
CA LYS A 35 3.28 -0.04 9.79
C LYS A 35 1.84 0.45 9.96
N GLY A 36 1.12 0.52 8.85
CA GLY A 36 -0.34 0.67 8.81
C GLY A 36 -1.02 -0.68 8.57
N THR A 37 -2.20 -0.90 9.13
CA THR A 37 -3.00 -2.10 8.86
C THR A 37 -4.47 -1.73 8.82
N THR A 38 -5.16 -2.12 7.75
CA THR A 38 -6.61 -1.88 7.65
C THR A 38 -7.37 -2.79 8.60
N ILE A 39 -8.64 -2.47 8.82
CA ILE A 39 -9.58 -3.45 9.40
C ILE A 39 -9.75 -4.67 8.48
N ASP A 40 -10.13 -5.80 9.06
CA ASP A 40 -10.52 -6.98 8.30
C ASP A 40 -11.84 -6.72 7.56
N ARG A 41 -11.88 -7.05 6.26
CA ARG A 41 -13.09 -7.00 5.43
C ARG A 41 -13.34 -8.33 4.77
N ARG A 42 -14.57 -8.82 4.88
CA ARG A 42 -15.04 -10.03 4.21
C ARG A 42 -15.73 -9.68 2.91
N GLY A 43 -15.42 -10.41 1.85
CA GLY A 43 -16.18 -10.34 0.62
C GLY A 43 -15.36 -10.75 -0.60
N SER A 44 -16.04 -10.86 -1.73
CA SER A 44 -15.39 -10.91 -3.05
C SER A 44 -14.98 -9.51 -3.53
N GLU A 45 -15.56 -8.45 -2.96
CA GLU A 45 -15.27 -7.05 -3.29
C GLU A 45 -15.11 -6.25 -1.99
N PRO A 46 -14.09 -6.52 -1.16
CA PRO A 46 -13.89 -5.77 0.06
C PRO A 46 -13.59 -4.30 -0.26
N CYS A 47 -14.27 -3.40 0.45
CA CYS A 47 -14.03 -1.97 0.45
C CYS A 47 -13.56 -1.54 1.85
N TRP A 48 -12.39 -0.92 1.92
CA TRP A 48 -11.82 -0.43 3.17
C TRP A 48 -12.11 1.04 3.38
N GLU A 49 -11.87 1.88 2.36
CA GLU A 49 -11.96 3.35 2.44
C GLU A 49 -11.28 3.84 3.72
N GLN A 50 -10.00 3.47 3.86
CA GLN A 50 -9.23 3.73 5.06
C GLN A 50 -7.94 4.46 4.72
N ASP A 51 -7.82 5.65 5.29
CA ASP A 51 -6.69 6.55 5.11
C ASP A 51 -5.55 6.25 6.11
N PHE A 52 -4.34 6.46 5.62
CA PHE A 52 -3.12 6.44 6.40
C PHE A 52 -2.27 7.63 6.02
N MET A 53 -1.57 8.18 7.00
CA MET A 53 -0.59 9.24 6.81
C MET A 53 0.72 8.80 7.46
N PHE A 54 1.82 8.92 6.73
CA PHE A 54 3.16 8.60 7.19
C PHE A 54 4.09 9.77 6.93
N GLU A 55 4.82 10.21 7.96
CA GLU A 55 5.93 11.12 7.79
C GLU A 55 7.13 10.33 7.24
N ILE A 56 7.61 10.73 6.06
CA ILE A 56 8.64 10.00 5.33
C ILE A 56 10.00 10.66 5.52
N GLY A 57 10.96 9.88 5.98
CA GLY A 57 12.36 10.34 6.04
C GLY A 57 12.98 10.47 4.65
N ALA A 58 13.84 11.48 4.47
CA ALA A 58 14.42 11.90 3.19
C ALA A 58 15.19 10.81 2.41
N ASP A 59 15.70 9.78 3.08
CA ASP A 59 16.45 8.69 2.46
C ASP A 59 15.58 7.49 2.04
N GLU A 60 14.27 7.50 2.36
CA GLU A 60 13.38 6.41 1.99
C GLU A 60 13.17 6.39 0.47
N LYS A 61 13.11 5.18 -0.10
CA LYS A 61 13.01 4.99 -1.56
C LYS A 61 11.64 4.52 -1.98
N GLY A 62 10.90 3.89 -1.08
CA GLY A 62 9.64 3.26 -1.41
C GLY A 62 8.97 2.68 -0.19
N PHE A 63 7.82 2.08 -0.43
CA PHE A 63 7.09 1.36 0.60
C PHE A 63 6.46 0.11 0.01
N THR A 64 6.02 -0.77 0.90
CA THR A 64 5.34 -2.00 0.50
C THR A 64 3.89 -2.01 0.93
N VAL A 65 3.05 -2.55 0.05
CA VAL A 65 1.64 -2.83 0.31
C VAL A 65 1.47 -4.34 0.19
N GLU A 66 0.98 -4.97 1.24
CA GLU A 66 0.75 -6.41 1.29
C GLU A 66 -0.74 -6.69 1.48
N LEU A 67 -1.29 -7.54 0.62
CA LEU A 67 -2.66 -8.04 0.76
C LEU A 67 -2.63 -9.40 1.44
N TRP A 68 -3.37 -9.53 2.53
CA TRP A 68 -3.41 -10.73 3.35
C TRP A 68 -4.81 -11.33 3.38
N LYS A 69 -4.87 -12.65 3.32
CA LYS A 69 -6.06 -13.46 3.61
C LYS A 69 -5.98 -13.95 5.04
N LYS A 70 -7.02 -13.66 5.83
CA LYS A 70 -7.13 -14.16 7.20
C LYS A 70 -7.37 -15.67 7.20
N GLY A 71 -6.62 -16.39 8.02
CA GLY A 71 -6.80 -17.82 8.23
C GLY A 71 -7.23 -18.16 9.66
N LEU A 72 -7.63 -19.41 9.86
CA LEU A 72 -8.01 -19.89 11.20
C LEU A 72 -6.81 -19.98 12.15
N LEU A 73 -5.65 -20.39 11.62
CA LEU A 73 -4.42 -20.60 12.40
C LEU A 73 -3.26 -19.71 11.92
N TRP A 74 -3.21 -19.42 10.63
CA TRP A 74 -2.18 -18.59 10.00
C TRP A 74 -2.77 -17.83 8.84
N ASP A 75 -2.39 -16.57 8.73
CA ASP A 75 -2.75 -15.71 7.62
C ASP A 75 -1.82 -15.99 6.43
N SER A 76 -2.34 -15.80 5.22
CA SER A 76 -1.61 -16.07 3.98
C SER A 76 -1.50 -14.81 3.15
N ILE A 77 -0.30 -14.48 2.69
CA ILE A 77 -0.09 -13.36 1.77
C ILE A 77 -0.65 -13.73 0.39
N LEU A 78 -1.51 -12.87 -0.15
CA LEU A 78 -2.07 -13.01 -1.50
C LEU A 78 -1.20 -12.30 -2.54
N GLY A 79 -0.56 -11.22 -2.14
CA GLY A 79 0.37 -10.50 -3.00
C GLY A 79 1.02 -9.31 -2.29
N VAL A 80 2.09 -8.84 -2.89
CA VAL A 80 2.88 -7.70 -2.44
C VAL A 80 3.10 -6.74 -3.60
N LEU A 81 3.08 -5.45 -3.29
CA LEU A 81 3.45 -4.36 -4.17
C LEU A 81 4.57 -3.56 -3.51
N TRP A 82 5.48 -3.05 -4.32
CA TRP A 82 6.45 -2.05 -3.90
C TRP A 82 6.25 -0.81 -4.76
N ILE A 83 6.01 0.33 -4.11
CA ILE A 83 5.80 1.61 -4.77
C ILE A 83 7.03 2.48 -4.48
N PRO A 84 7.82 2.86 -5.50
CA PRO A 84 8.88 3.84 -5.33
C PRO A 84 8.28 5.22 -5.01
N LEU A 85 8.79 5.91 -4.00
CA LEU A 85 8.33 7.26 -3.64
C LEU A 85 8.54 8.26 -4.79
N SER A 86 9.56 8.04 -5.63
CA SER A 86 9.79 8.84 -6.84
C SER A 86 8.69 8.74 -7.91
N SER A 87 7.76 7.79 -7.77
CA SER A 87 6.59 7.64 -8.63
C SER A 87 5.30 8.21 -8.03
N VAL A 88 5.35 8.69 -6.78
CA VAL A 88 4.20 9.29 -6.09
C VAL A 88 4.13 10.77 -6.41
N GLU A 89 2.94 11.23 -6.78
CA GLU A 89 2.69 12.62 -7.12
C GLU A 89 2.30 13.43 -5.87
N HIS A 90 2.40 14.75 -5.96
CA HIS A 90 1.93 15.65 -4.93
C HIS A 90 0.48 16.07 -5.24
N ALA A 91 -0.39 16.11 -4.22
CA ALA A 91 -1.79 16.50 -4.38
C ALA A 91 -2.31 17.32 -3.19
N THR A 92 -3.38 18.08 -3.42
CA THR A 92 -4.05 18.90 -2.40
C THR A 92 -5.21 18.17 -1.72
N GLY A 93 -5.39 16.88 -1.99
CA GLY A 93 -6.45 16.05 -1.42
C GLY A 93 -6.71 14.78 -2.22
N GLU A 94 -7.63 13.98 -1.72
CA GLU A 94 -7.98 12.65 -2.23
C GLU A 94 -8.38 12.63 -3.71
N GLY A 95 -7.84 11.66 -4.42
CA GLY A 95 -8.15 11.32 -5.79
C GLY A 95 -8.99 10.03 -5.91
N PRO A 96 -9.31 9.62 -7.15
CA PRO A 96 -10.06 8.39 -7.40
C PRO A 96 -9.23 7.10 -7.21
N GLY A 97 -7.92 7.23 -6.98
CA GLY A 97 -6.97 6.13 -6.96
C GLY A 97 -6.71 5.47 -8.32
N ALA A 98 -5.80 4.50 -8.31
CA ALA A 98 -5.45 3.66 -9.46
C ALA A 98 -5.39 2.19 -9.06
N TRP A 99 -5.65 1.30 -10.03
CA TRP A 99 -5.53 -0.15 -9.84
C TRP A 99 -4.07 -0.59 -9.99
N TRP A 100 -3.57 -1.32 -8.99
CA TRP A 100 -2.20 -1.82 -8.94
C TRP A 100 -2.18 -3.35 -8.87
N THR A 101 -1.54 -4.00 -9.85
CA THR A 101 -1.34 -5.45 -9.84
C THR A 101 -0.34 -5.86 -8.76
N LEU A 102 -0.74 -6.82 -7.94
CA LEU A 102 0.11 -7.41 -6.91
C LEU A 102 1.00 -8.51 -7.48
N HIS A 103 2.11 -8.75 -6.79
CA HIS A 103 3.14 -9.69 -7.21
C HIS A 103 3.43 -10.71 -6.11
N SER A 104 3.96 -11.87 -6.48
CA SER A 104 4.22 -12.96 -5.52
C SER A 104 5.65 -12.94 -4.95
N LYS A 105 6.54 -12.09 -5.45
CA LYS A 105 7.95 -12.04 -5.03
C LYS A 105 8.46 -10.61 -4.91
N VAL A 106 9.18 -10.33 -3.84
CA VAL A 106 9.96 -9.10 -3.66
C VAL A 106 11.34 -9.27 -4.29
N ILE A 107 11.81 -8.24 -5.00
CA ILE A 107 13.20 -8.13 -5.49
C ILE A 107 13.98 -7.34 -4.45
N LYS A 108 15.12 -7.90 -4.01
CA LYS A 108 15.98 -7.26 -3.02
C LYS A 108 17.43 -7.20 -3.50
N ASN A 109 18.12 -6.14 -3.11
CA ASN A 109 19.57 -6.02 -3.17
C ASN A 109 20.10 -5.87 -1.74
N GLY A 110 20.61 -6.97 -1.16
CA GLY A 110 20.89 -7.02 0.28
C GLY A 110 19.59 -6.91 1.09
N ILE A 111 19.50 -5.89 1.95
CA ILE A 111 18.31 -5.59 2.76
C ILE A 111 17.31 -4.67 2.04
N GLU A 112 17.75 -3.98 0.98
CA GLU A 112 16.96 -2.98 0.27
C GLU A 112 15.99 -3.65 -0.71
N ILE A 113 14.73 -3.22 -0.71
CA ILE A 113 13.73 -3.63 -1.70
C ILE A 113 13.86 -2.75 -2.94
N GLN A 114 13.92 -3.36 -4.12
CA GLN A 114 14.04 -2.66 -5.40
C GLN A 114 12.81 -2.82 -6.30
N GLY A 115 11.80 -3.57 -5.84
CA GLY A 115 10.59 -3.84 -6.59
C GLY A 115 9.97 -5.17 -6.28
N THR A 116 9.04 -5.57 -7.14
CA THR A 116 8.35 -6.86 -7.07
C THR A 116 8.29 -7.51 -8.45
N ARG A 117 8.03 -8.82 -8.51
CA ARG A 117 7.94 -9.59 -9.76
C ARG A 117 7.03 -10.80 -9.63
N THR A 118 6.70 -11.41 -10.76
CA THR A 118 5.74 -12.53 -10.86
C THR A 118 4.34 -12.04 -10.52
N PRO A 119 3.64 -11.41 -11.48
CA PRO A 119 2.29 -10.88 -11.25
C PRO A 119 1.35 -11.99 -10.76
N THR A 120 0.49 -11.65 -9.80
CA THR A 120 -0.64 -12.49 -9.39
C THR A 120 -1.90 -12.06 -10.16
N SER A 121 -3.03 -12.71 -9.88
CA SER A 121 -4.34 -12.27 -10.39
C SER A 121 -5.02 -11.23 -9.49
N HIS A 122 -4.33 -10.68 -8.50
CA HIS A 122 -4.90 -9.78 -7.50
C HIS A 122 -4.46 -8.34 -7.78
N GLU A 123 -5.38 -7.40 -7.61
CA GLU A 123 -5.14 -5.97 -7.78
C GLU A 123 -5.70 -5.19 -6.60
N LEU A 124 -5.08 -4.07 -6.22
CA LEU A 124 -5.59 -3.15 -5.22
C LEU A 124 -5.86 -1.79 -5.85
N LEU A 125 -7.02 -1.21 -5.55
CA LEU A 125 -7.31 0.20 -5.82
C LEU A 125 -6.73 1.02 -4.67
N LEU A 126 -5.73 1.84 -4.99
CA LEU A 126 -5.03 2.69 -4.03
C LEU A 126 -5.00 4.12 -4.54
N ASP A 127 -5.28 5.07 -3.66
CA ASP A 127 -4.95 6.47 -3.87
C ASP A 127 -3.73 6.82 -3.02
N VAL A 128 -2.69 7.36 -3.64
CA VAL A 128 -1.40 7.63 -2.99
C VAL A 128 -0.86 8.96 -3.47
N TYR A 129 -0.57 9.87 -2.55
CA TYR A 129 0.01 11.17 -2.87
C TYR A 129 0.80 11.73 -1.70
N PHE A 130 1.71 12.65 -1.99
CA PHE A 130 2.29 13.54 -0.99
C PHE A 130 1.36 14.73 -0.77
N ALA A 131 0.98 14.99 0.48
CA ALA A 131 0.12 16.12 0.82
C ALA A 131 0.88 17.43 0.61
N VAL A 132 0.25 18.39 -0.07
CA VAL A 132 0.78 19.75 -0.21
C VAL A 132 0.03 20.68 0.74
N PRO A 133 0.73 21.55 1.50
CA PRO A 133 0.10 22.51 2.39
C PRO A 133 -0.66 23.64 1.67
#